data_AF-A0AAU3Q9V4-F1
#
_entry.id   AF-A0AAU3Q9V4-F1
#
_cell.length_a   1.000
_cell.length_b   1.000
_cell.length_c   1.000
_cell.angle_alpha   90.00
_cell.angle_beta   90.00
_cell.angle_gamma   90.00
#
_symmetry.space_group_name_H-M   'P 1'
#
loop_
_entity.id
_entity.type
_entity.pdbx_description
1 polymer ?
#
loop_
_entity_poly.entity_id
_entity_poly.type
_entity_poly.pdbx_seq_one_letter_code
_entity_poly.pdbx_strand_id
1 'polypeptide(L)'
;MTGAHQSSEDVGPMAGNRRMRRHAVSIAPDRRVAWLTVPVDASARRFQEGAVGWASPQRGWTDPAATVAIDTESAMTPDEVLDAITDEMHRACVGNPLSIPPIGLCLLMWLWDSEFRTSGLFASNVYLASSRSVWAIAEITDWRLPEPASPDGFDRVLRGMCEAELLYQFPVALKFRGEYGPDRQLRLNCWGRRLAERLARGCLAPDVAVARETIREHLSEHYPAYERHMSLLGHIDSEPAGIAWESAMTLPVGVLT
;
A
#
# COMPACT_ATOMS: atom_id res chain seq x y z
N MET A 1 -43.06 63.08 26.61
CA MET A 1 -41.68 62.99 26.10
C MET A 1 -41.14 61.62 26.47
N THR A 2 -41.26 60.64 25.57
CA THR A 2 -40.63 59.32 25.71
C THR A 2 -40.60 58.71 24.30
N GLY A 3 -39.52 58.96 23.57
CA GLY A 3 -39.22 58.28 22.32
C GLY A 3 -38.34 57.07 22.63
N ALA A 4 -38.82 55.87 22.28
CA ALA A 4 -38.04 54.65 22.34
C ALA A 4 -37.44 54.37 20.95
N HIS A 5 -36.11 54.45 20.87
CA HIS A 5 -35.33 53.97 19.74
C HIS A 5 -35.39 52.43 19.70
N GLN A 6 -35.86 51.86 18.60
CA GLN A 6 -35.62 50.47 18.25
C GLN A 6 -34.31 50.39 17.46
N SER A 7 -33.30 49.78 18.08
CA SER A 7 -32.06 49.33 17.47
C SER A 7 -32.33 48.08 16.62
N SER A 8 -32.01 48.15 15.33
CA SER A 8 -31.97 46.98 14.45
C SER A 8 -30.74 46.15 14.80
N GLU A 9 -30.95 44.92 15.27
CA GLU A 9 -29.90 43.91 15.38
C GLU A 9 -29.56 43.38 13.98
N ASP A 10 -28.30 43.54 13.60
CA ASP A 10 -27.66 42.84 12.49
C ASP A 10 -27.74 41.33 12.70
N VAL A 11 -28.58 40.66 11.92
CA VAL A 11 -28.58 39.20 11.81
C VAL A 11 -27.43 38.82 10.88
N GLY A 12 -26.29 38.42 11.48
CA GLY A 12 -25.16 37.85 10.76
C GLY A 12 -25.56 36.61 9.95
N PRO A 13 -24.84 36.30 8.86
CA PRO A 13 -25.18 35.20 7.97
C PRO A 13 -25.13 33.87 8.73
N MET A 14 -26.27 33.19 8.82
CA MET A 14 -26.35 31.84 9.36
C MET A 14 -25.40 30.93 8.58
N ALA A 15 -24.44 30.34 9.29
CA ALA A 15 -23.63 29.24 8.80
C ALA A 15 -24.57 28.14 8.29
N GLY A 16 -24.66 28.00 6.97
CA GLY A 16 -25.52 27.03 6.33
C GLY A 16 -25.14 25.62 6.79
N ASN A 17 -26.10 24.90 7.37
CA ASN A 17 -25.98 23.49 7.68
C ASN A 17 -25.67 22.70 6.38
N ARG A 18 -24.39 22.45 6.09
CA ARG A 18 -23.97 21.54 5.01
C ARG A 18 -24.53 20.15 5.33
N ARG A 19 -25.48 19.70 4.53
CA ARG A 19 -26.15 18.40 4.69
C ARG A 19 -25.25 17.30 4.13
N MET A 20 -24.46 16.65 4.99
CA MET A 20 -23.63 15.50 4.61
C MET A 20 -24.50 14.31 4.15
N ARG A 21 -24.07 13.63 3.09
CA ARG A 21 -24.71 12.40 2.59
C ARG A 21 -23.78 11.22 2.79
N ARG A 22 -24.29 10.15 3.41
CA ARG A 22 -23.58 8.89 3.60
C ARG A 22 -23.91 7.92 2.48
N HIS A 23 -22.89 7.47 1.77
CA HIS A 23 -22.99 6.51 0.68
C HIS A 23 -22.30 5.20 1.08
N ALA A 24 -22.96 4.06 0.87
CA ALA A 24 -22.30 2.76 0.87
C ALA A 24 -21.94 2.43 -0.59
N VAL A 25 -20.65 2.37 -0.88
CA VAL A 25 -20.16 2.17 -2.25
C VAL A 25 -19.19 1.00 -2.31
N SER A 26 -19.31 0.21 -3.39
CA SER A 26 -18.23 -0.70 -3.78
C SER A 26 -17.13 0.13 -4.40
N ILE A 27 -15.90 -0.05 -3.91
CA ILE A 27 -14.74 0.68 -4.39
C ILE A 27 -13.78 -0.26 -5.11
N ALA A 28 -13.18 0.26 -6.18
CA ALA A 28 -12.11 -0.44 -6.88
C ALA A 28 -10.96 -0.77 -5.91
N PRO A 29 -10.32 -1.94 -6.00
CA PRO A 29 -9.30 -2.35 -5.05
C PRO A 29 -8.13 -1.37 -4.89
N ASP A 30 -7.71 -0.70 -5.97
CA ASP A 30 -6.64 0.31 -5.92
C ASP A 30 -7.00 1.54 -5.07
N ARG A 31 -8.30 1.80 -4.84
CA ARG A 31 -8.79 2.87 -3.95
C ARG A 31 -9.05 2.40 -2.52
N ARG A 32 -8.97 1.09 -2.23
CA ARG A 32 -9.06 0.54 -0.87
C ARG A 32 -7.85 0.92 0.00
N VAL A 33 -6.83 1.58 -0.54
CA VAL A 33 -5.73 2.10 0.28
C VAL A 33 -6.21 3.09 1.34
N ALA A 34 -7.19 3.95 1.02
CA ALA A 34 -7.76 4.91 1.97
C ALA A 34 -8.38 4.19 3.19
N TRP A 35 -9.00 3.04 2.92
CA TRP A 35 -9.60 2.17 3.90
C TRP A 35 -8.59 1.58 4.89
N LEU A 36 -7.44 1.13 4.37
CA LEU A 36 -6.36 0.55 5.19
C LEU A 36 -5.72 1.55 6.16
N THR A 37 -6.06 2.84 6.04
CA THR A 37 -5.56 3.88 6.93
C THR A 37 -6.54 4.29 8.02
N VAL A 38 -7.72 3.65 8.09
CA VAL A 38 -8.67 3.81 9.19
C VAL A 38 -8.15 2.95 10.36
N PRO A 39 -7.89 3.54 11.55
CA PRO A 39 -7.50 2.77 12.72
C PRO A 39 -8.53 1.70 13.07
N VAL A 40 -8.07 0.55 13.60
CA VAL A 40 -8.94 -0.61 13.92
C VAL A 40 -10.02 -0.25 14.96
N ASP A 41 -9.72 0.68 15.86
CA ASP A 41 -10.62 1.20 16.89
C ASP A 41 -11.46 2.40 16.43
N ALA A 42 -11.20 2.93 15.23
CA ALA A 42 -11.94 4.04 14.65
C ALA A 42 -13.08 3.55 13.75
N SER A 43 -14.24 4.18 13.89
CA SER A 43 -15.38 3.93 13.00
C SER A 43 -15.22 4.59 11.63
N ALA A 44 -14.44 5.67 11.55
CA ALA A 44 -14.13 6.39 10.33
C ALA A 44 -12.86 7.25 10.49
N ARG A 45 -12.22 7.57 9.37
CA ARG A 45 -11.18 8.60 9.25
C ARG A 45 -11.74 9.78 8.44
N ARG A 46 -11.53 10.99 8.95
CA ARG A 46 -11.87 12.23 8.24
C ARG A 46 -10.68 12.71 7.42
N PHE A 47 -11.01 13.23 6.25
CA PHE A 47 -10.16 13.89 5.27
C PHE A 47 -10.77 15.27 4.97
N GLN A 48 -10.07 16.10 4.22
CA GLN A 48 -10.56 17.45 3.92
C GLN A 48 -11.90 17.42 3.16
N GLU A 49 -12.01 16.55 2.17
CA GLU A 49 -13.17 16.49 1.25
C GLU A 49 -14.25 15.47 1.67
N GLY A 50 -14.07 14.77 2.80
CA GLY A 50 -15.03 13.77 3.27
C GLY A 50 -14.52 12.86 4.37
N ALA A 51 -15.25 11.79 4.65
CA ALA A 51 -14.82 10.76 5.59
C ALA A 51 -14.98 9.37 4.99
N VAL A 52 -14.05 8.47 5.32
CA VAL A 52 -14.10 7.05 4.95
C VAL A 52 -14.20 6.23 6.23
N GLY A 53 -15.18 5.34 6.31
CA GLY A 53 -15.44 4.55 7.52
C GLY A 53 -16.05 3.18 7.25
N TRP A 54 -16.17 2.39 8.32
CA TRP A 54 -16.72 1.03 8.24
C TRP A 54 -18.15 1.12 7.75
N ALA A 55 -18.42 0.48 6.61
CA ALA A 55 -19.79 0.26 6.19
C ALA A 55 -20.44 -0.64 7.25
N SER A 56 -21.54 -0.19 7.85
CA SER A 56 -22.33 -1.09 8.69
C SER A 56 -22.77 -2.27 7.82
N PRO A 57 -22.65 -3.52 8.29
CA PRO A 57 -23.08 -4.68 7.50
C PRO A 57 -24.56 -4.53 7.17
N GLN A 58 -24.86 -4.18 5.92
CA GLN A 58 -26.22 -4.22 5.42
C GLN A 58 -26.61 -5.70 5.27
N ARG A 59 -27.83 -6.06 5.69
CA ARG A 59 -28.34 -7.44 5.56
C ARG A 59 -28.16 -7.91 4.11
N GLY A 60 -27.36 -8.95 3.91
CA GLY A 60 -27.13 -9.58 2.60
C GLY A 60 -25.76 -9.31 1.96
N TRP A 61 -24.93 -8.44 2.53
CA TRP A 61 -23.55 -8.24 2.06
C TRP A 61 -22.59 -9.12 2.85
N THR A 62 -21.86 -10.00 2.15
CA THR A 62 -21.02 -11.03 2.76
C THR A 62 -19.55 -10.65 2.87
N ASP A 63 -19.11 -9.55 2.26
CA ASP A 63 -17.70 -9.13 2.29
C ASP A 63 -17.52 -7.68 2.79
N PRO A 64 -17.19 -7.47 4.07
CA PRO A 64 -16.91 -6.16 4.62
C PRO A 64 -15.65 -5.50 4.03
N ALA A 65 -14.77 -6.23 3.33
CA ALA A 65 -13.61 -5.66 2.65
C ALA A 65 -13.96 -4.97 1.30
N ALA A 66 -15.17 -5.22 0.76
CA ALA A 66 -15.59 -4.74 -0.55
C ALA A 66 -16.40 -3.44 -0.53
N THR A 67 -16.84 -2.98 0.65
CA THR A 67 -17.75 -1.82 0.78
C THR A 67 -17.29 -0.87 1.87
N VAL A 68 -17.13 0.41 1.53
CA VAL A 68 -16.82 1.48 2.49
C VAL A 68 -17.98 2.46 2.61
N ALA A 69 -18.12 3.06 3.79
CA ALA A 69 -18.98 4.22 3.98
C ALA A 69 -18.19 5.48 3.63
N ILE A 70 -18.72 6.27 2.68
CA ILE A 70 -18.17 7.57 2.32
C ILE A 70 -19.18 8.65 2.67
N ASP A 71 -18.76 9.56 3.55
CA ASP A 71 -19.52 10.78 3.82
C ASP A 71 -19.00 11.86 2.86
N THR A 72 -19.90 12.34 2.00
CA THR A 72 -19.59 13.35 0.98
C THR A 72 -20.28 14.67 1.31
N GLU A 73 -19.65 15.78 0.92
CA GLU A 73 -20.37 17.03 0.74
C GLU A 73 -21.30 16.92 -0.48
N SER A 74 -22.44 17.58 -0.44
CA SER A 74 -23.57 17.33 -1.36
C SER A 74 -23.28 17.55 -2.87
N ALA A 75 -22.10 18.05 -3.23
CA ALA A 75 -21.70 18.34 -4.61
C ALA A 75 -20.73 17.31 -5.21
N MET A 76 -20.01 16.51 -4.41
CA MET A 76 -19.01 15.55 -4.92
C MET A 76 -19.57 14.14 -5.04
N THR A 77 -19.15 13.42 -6.07
CA THR A 77 -19.37 11.99 -6.20
C THR A 77 -18.42 11.20 -5.27
N PRO A 78 -18.78 9.96 -4.89
CA PRO A 78 -17.88 9.10 -4.10
C PRO A 78 -16.49 8.91 -4.73
N ASP A 79 -16.42 8.82 -6.06
CA ASP A 79 -15.16 8.66 -6.78
C ASP A 79 -14.28 9.91 -6.72
N GLU A 80 -14.86 11.10 -6.86
CA GLU A 80 -14.13 12.37 -6.71
C GLU A 80 -13.60 12.52 -5.28
N VAL A 81 -14.36 12.11 -4.27
CA VAL A 81 -13.89 12.11 -2.88
C VAL A 81 -12.74 11.12 -2.69
N LEU A 82 -12.81 9.92 -3.25
CA LEU A 82 -11.72 8.94 -3.15
C LEU A 82 -10.45 9.39 -3.86
N ASP A 83 -10.57 10.04 -5.02
CA ASP A 83 -9.42 10.61 -5.72
C ASP A 83 -8.80 11.75 -4.89
N ALA A 84 -9.62 12.65 -4.35
CA ALA A 84 -9.14 13.72 -3.47
C ALA A 84 -8.47 13.19 -2.18
N ILE A 85 -9.02 12.13 -1.59
CA ILE A 85 -8.43 11.44 -0.43
C ILE A 85 -7.10 10.79 -0.79
N THR A 86 -7.03 10.13 -1.95
CA THR A 86 -5.79 9.53 -2.45
C THR A 86 -4.73 10.61 -2.63
N ASP A 87 -5.08 11.76 -3.19
CA ASP A 87 -4.18 12.90 -3.35
C ASP A 87 -3.79 13.55 -2.02
N GLU A 88 -4.69 13.61 -1.04
CA GLU A 88 -4.37 14.07 0.31
C GLU A 88 -3.37 13.14 1.00
N MET A 89 -3.61 11.83 0.96
CA MET A 89 -2.69 10.81 1.47
C MET A 89 -1.34 10.88 0.76
N HIS A 90 -1.37 11.09 -0.55
CA HIS A 90 -0.18 11.27 -1.37
C HIS A 90 0.65 12.47 -0.89
N ARG A 91 0.02 13.62 -0.63
CA ARG A 91 0.69 14.81 -0.07
C ARG A 91 1.20 14.59 1.36
N ALA A 92 0.49 13.83 2.18
CA ALA A 92 0.91 13.51 3.55
C ALA A 92 2.15 12.60 3.62
N CYS A 93 2.53 11.97 2.51
CA CYS A 93 3.67 11.07 2.40
C CYS A 93 4.97 11.73 1.93
N VAL A 94 4.96 13.02 1.56
CA VAL A 94 6.16 13.71 1.04
C VAL A 94 7.32 13.62 2.02
N GLY A 95 8.48 13.18 1.55
CA GLY A 95 9.70 13.00 2.35
C GLY A 95 9.77 11.70 3.16
N ASN A 96 8.66 10.96 3.32
CA ASN A 96 8.67 9.58 3.80
C ASN A 96 7.40 8.82 3.37
N PRO A 97 7.45 8.08 2.25
CA PRO A 97 6.30 7.32 1.74
C PRO A 97 5.76 6.25 2.69
N LEU A 98 6.56 5.79 3.66
CA LEU A 98 6.13 4.83 4.67
C LEU A 98 5.41 5.49 5.86
N SER A 99 5.27 6.83 5.90
CA SER A 99 4.41 7.51 6.87
C SER A 99 2.95 7.01 6.80
N ILE A 100 2.55 6.51 5.63
CA ILE A 100 1.34 5.73 5.42
C ILE A 100 1.76 4.36 4.87
N PRO A 101 1.97 3.33 5.73
CA PRO A 101 2.61 2.09 5.34
C PRO A 101 2.03 1.39 4.11
N PRO A 102 0.69 1.30 3.90
CA PRO A 102 0.15 0.71 2.68
C PRO A 102 0.61 1.39 1.37
N ILE A 103 0.79 2.72 1.38
CA ILE A 103 1.27 3.51 0.23
C ILE A 103 2.74 3.18 -0.02
N GLY A 104 3.58 3.36 1.01
CA GLY A 104 5.02 3.13 0.87
C GLY A 104 5.35 1.70 0.49
N LEU A 105 4.63 0.70 1.02
CA LEU A 105 4.85 -0.70 0.66
C LEU A 105 4.43 -1.03 -0.78
N CYS A 106 3.33 -0.45 -1.27
CA CYS A 106 2.99 -0.55 -2.70
C CYS A 106 4.11 0.03 -3.57
N LEU A 107 4.62 1.19 -3.22
CA LEU A 107 5.69 1.84 -3.97
C LEU A 107 7.00 1.03 -3.92
N LEU A 108 7.45 0.58 -2.74
CA LEU A 108 8.70 -0.19 -2.59
C LEU A 108 8.65 -1.50 -3.38
N MET A 109 7.58 -2.28 -3.22
CA MET A 109 7.46 -3.57 -3.91
C MET A 109 7.37 -3.37 -5.44
N TRP A 110 6.70 -2.31 -5.90
CA TRP A 110 6.62 -1.98 -7.32
C TRP A 110 7.97 -1.50 -7.88
N LEU A 111 8.69 -0.65 -7.14
CA LEU A 111 10.01 -0.17 -7.53
C LEU A 111 11.00 -1.32 -7.63
N TRP A 112 11.04 -2.18 -6.61
CA TRP A 112 11.89 -3.36 -6.60
C TRP A 112 11.61 -4.26 -7.80
N ASP A 113 10.35 -4.67 -8.01
CA ASP A 113 9.96 -5.53 -9.13
C ASP A 113 10.29 -4.88 -10.50
N SER A 114 10.10 -3.57 -10.63
CA SER A 114 10.39 -2.84 -11.86
C SER A 114 11.89 -2.75 -12.17
N GLU A 115 12.71 -2.43 -11.18
CA GLU A 115 14.16 -2.36 -11.34
C GLU A 115 14.80 -3.75 -11.48
N PHE A 116 14.27 -4.76 -10.80
CA PHE A 116 14.71 -6.14 -10.96
C PHE A 116 14.51 -6.60 -12.42
N ARG A 117 13.35 -6.30 -13.03
CA ARG A 117 13.14 -6.58 -14.46
C ARG A 117 14.07 -5.79 -15.37
N THR A 118 14.26 -4.50 -15.07
CA THR A 118 15.09 -3.60 -15.87
C THR A 118 16.57 -3.97 -15.83
N SER A 119 17.04 -4.56 -14.72
CA SER A 119 18.42 -5.03 -14.55
C SER A 119 18.81 -6.20 -15.49
N GLY A 120 17.83 -6.89 -16.08
CA GLY A 120 18.07 -8.08 -16.91
C GLY A 120 18.20 -9.40 -16.12
N LEU A 121 18.17 -9.36 -14.78
CA LEU A 121 18.24 -10.57 -13.93
C LEU A 121 17.07 -11.52 -14.14
N PHE A 122 15.86 -10.98 -14.37
CA PHE A 122 14.66 -11.77 -14.66
C PHE A 122 13.60 -10.94 -15.38
N ALA A 123 13.12 -11.39 -16.53
CA ALA A 123 12.21 -10.60 -17.37
C ALA A 123 10.76 -10.52 -16.84
N SER A 124 10.37 -11.38 -15.91
CA SER A 124 9.01 -11.45 -15.36
C SER A 124 8.94 -10.89 -13.94
N ASN A 125 7.76 -10.95 -13.31
CA ASN A 125 7.57 -10.44 -11.96
C ASN A 125 8.20 -11.38 -10.94
N VAL A 126 8.98 -10.85 -10.02
CA VAL A 126 9.53 -11.62 -8.90
C VAL A 126 8.55 -11.69 -7.75
N TYR A 127 8.65 -12.77 -6.97
CA TYR A 127 8.07 -12.84 -5.64
C TYR A 127 9.14 -12.47 -4.62
N LEU A 128 8.78 -11.68 -3.62
CA LEU A 128 9.59 -11.49 -2.43
C LEU A 128 9.43 -12.74 -1.55
N ALA A 129 10.55 -13.32 -1.11
CA ALA A 129 10.55 -14.61 -0.42
C ALA A 129 9.84 -14.57 0.96
N SER A 130 9.79 -13.40 1.61
CA SER A 130 9.15 -13.21 2.92
C SER A 130 8.83 -11.73 3.18
N SER A 131 8.13 -11.44 4.30
CA SER A 131 7.96 -10.06 4.79
C SER A 131 9.30 -9.39 5.12
N ARG A 132 10.30 -10.16 5.55
CA ARG A 132 11.68 -9.66 5.76
C ARG A 132 12.30 -9.11 4.47
N SER A 133 12.00 -9.69 3.31
CA SER A 133 12.47 -9.15 2.03
C SER A 133 11.89 -7.76 1.76
N VAL A 134 10.64 -7.50 2.16
CA VAL A 134 10.02 -6.17 2.01
C VAL A 134 10.72 -5.15 2.92
N TRP A 135 11.04 -5.54 4.16
CA TRP A 135 11.83 -4.69 5.05
C TRP A 135 13.23 -4.40 4.53
N ALA A 136 13.93 -5.40 4.00
CA ALA A 136 15.26 -5.19 3.44
C ALA A 136 15.24 -4.13 2.33
N ILE A 137 14.18 -4.10 1.49
CA ILE A 137 14.00 -3.05 0.48
C ILE A 137 13.81 -1.68 1.14
N ALA A 138 13.00 -1.59 2.20
CA ALA A 138 12.80 -0.35 2.95
C ALA A 138 14.13 0.17 3.52
N GLU A 139 14.95 -0.71 4.11
CA GLU A 139 16.29 -0.39 4.64
C GLU A 139 17.22 0.13 3.54
N ILE A 140 17.26 -0.52 2.37
CA ILE A 140 18.06 -0.10 1.21
C ILE A 140 17.68 1.33 0.80
N THR A 141 16.38 1.63 0.74
CA THR A 141 15.88 2.94 0.30
C THR A 141 15.89 4.03 1.39
N ASP A 142 16.30 3.71 2.62
CA ASP A 142 16.13 4.52 3.84
C ASP A 142 14.69 5.06 4.03
N TRP A 143 13.70 4.38 3.47
CA TRP A 143 12.30 4.65 3.77
C TRP A 143 12.00 4.02 5.12
N ARG A 144 11.64 4.85 6.10
CA ARG A 144 11.44 4.41 7.48
C ARG A 144 9.97 4.21 7.80
N LEU A 145 9.64 3.04 8.34
CA LEU A 145 8.34 2.81 8.92
C LEU A 145 8.08 3.77 10.09
N PRO A 146 6.82 4.15 10.37
CA PRO A 146 6.49 4.98 11.51
C PRO A 146 6.77 4.21 12.80
N GLU A 147 7.46 4.83 13.76
CA GLU A 147 7.66 4.25 15.08
C GLU A 147 6.36 4.26 15.91
N PRO A 148 6.10 3.23 16.75
CA PRO A 148 6.88 2.00 16.89
C PRO A 148 6.61 1.02 15.75
N ALA A 149 7.62 0.71 14.95
CA ALA A 149 7.52 -0.28 13.88
C ALA A 149 7.79 -1.67 14.46
N SER A 150 6.74 -2.39 14.87
CA SER A 150 6.90 -3.79 15.29
C SER A 150 6.75 -4.76 14.12
N PRO A 151 7.42 -5.93 14.16
CA PRO A 151 7.16 -7.06 13.27
C PRO A 151 5.68 -7.37 13.06
N ASP A 152 4.95 -7.49 14.16
CA ASP A 152 3.52 -7.77 14.12
C ASP A 152 2.72 -6.64 13.46
N GLY A 153 3.13 -5.38 13.68
CA GLY A 153 2.52 -4.22 13.03
C GLY A 153 2.68 -4.27 11.51
N PHE A 154 3.87 -4.63 11.04
CA PHE A 154 4.17 -4.76 9.62
C PHE A 154 3.39 -5.91 8.95
N ASP A 155 3.38 -7.08 9.58
CA ASP A 155 2.63 -8.23 9.07
C ASP A 155 1.12 -7.97 9.05
N ARG A 156 0.59 -7.19 10.01
CA ARG A 156 -0.81 -6.71 9.99
C ARG A 156 -1.08 -5.83 8.77
N VAL A 157 -0.17 -4.91 8.42
CA VAL A 157 -0.32 -4.06 7.23
C VAL A 157 -0.33 -4.90 5.96
N LEU A 158 0.61 -5.85 5.82
CA LEU A 158 0.66 -6.74 4.66
C LEU A 158 -0.60 -7.60 4.54
N ARG A 159 -1.14 -8.09 5.65
CA ARG A 159 -2.41 -8.82 5.66
C ARG A 159 -3.57 -7.94 5.21
N GLY A 160 -3.67 -6.71 5.73
CA GLY A 160 -4.68 -5.75 5.30
C GLY A 160 -4.58 -5.44 3.80
N MET A 161 -3.36 -5.29 3.27
CA MET A 161 -3.15 -5.13 1.83
C MET A 161 -3.58 -6.36 1.02
N CYS A 162 -3.44 -7.58 1.56
CA CYS A 162 -3.95 -8.80 0.93
C CYS A 162 -5.48 -8.83 0.91
N GLU A 163 -6.12 -8.49 2.03
CA GLU A 163 -7.58 -8.39 2.17
C GLU A 163 -8.17 -7.28 1.28
N ALA A 164 -7.44 -6.20 1.09
CA ALA A 164 -7.77 -5.12 0.17
C ALA A 164 -7.48 -5.46 -1.30
N GLU A 165 -7.02 -6.68 -1.61
CA GLU A 165 -6.64 -7.11 -2.95
C GLU A 165 -5.59 -6.20 -3.60
N LEU A 166 -4.58 -5.74 -2.86
CA LEU A 166 -3.43 -4.99 -3.39
C LEU A 166 -2.20 -5.88 -3.58
N LEU A 167 -2.09 -6.94 -2.79
CA LEU A 167 -0.99 -7.91 -2.88
C LEU A 167 -1.49 -9.35 -2.84
N TYR A 168 -0.68 -10.23 -3.40
CA TYR A 168 -0.79 -11.66 -3.19
C TYR A 168 0.16 -12.10 -2.09
N GLN A 169 -0.34 -12.96 -1.21
CA GLN A 169 0.43 -13.64 -0.18
C GLN A 169 0.17 -15.14 -0.29
N PHE A 170 1.20 -15.91 -0.65
CA PHE A 170 1.08 -17.35 -0.86
C PHE A 170 2.06 -18.12 0.02
N PRO A 171 1.73 -19.34 0.47
CA PRO A 171 2.74 -20.26 0.98
C PRO A 171 3.88 -20.43 -0.03
N VAL A 172 5.11 -20.48 0.47
CA VAL A 172 6.26 -20.84 -0.37
C VAL A 172 6.07 -22.28 -0.85
N ALA A 173 6.17 -22.49 -2.17
CA ALA A 173 5.93 -23.80 -2.76
C ALA A 173 6.95 -24.85 -2.27
N LEU A 174 6.51 -26.09 -2.12
CA LEU A 174 7.35 -27.20 -1.64
C LEU A 174 8.63 -27.38 -2.46
N LYS A 175 8.55 -27.17 -3.79
CA LYS A 175 9.72 -27.25 -4.67
C LYS A 175 10.86 -26.28 -4.30
N PHE A 176 10.53 -25.12 -3.71
CA PHE A 176 11.54 -24.15 -3.30
C PHE A 176 12.09 -24.44 -1.91
N ARG A 177 11.21 -24.88 -0.99
CA ARG A 177 11.53 -25.00 0.44
C ARG A 177 11.95 -26.40 0.88
N GLY A 178 11.58 -27.45 0.15
CA GLY A 178 11.82 -28.84 0.53
C GLY A 178 10.89 -29.36 1.63
N GLU A 179 10.34 -28.47 2.45
CA GLU A 179 9.36 -28.77 3.49
C GLU A 179 8.24 -27.73 3.57
N TYR A 180 7.16 -28.04 4.29
CA TYR A 180 6.12 -27.06 4.59
C TYR A 180 6.55 -26.15 5.74
N GLY A 181 6.16 -24.88 5.71
CA GLY A 181 6.34 -24.00 6.85
C GLY A 181 5.54 -22.69 6.80
N PRO A 182 5.77 -21.81 7.79
CA PRO A 182 4.94 -20.63 7.99
C PRO A 182 5.23 -19.48 7.01
N ASP A 183 6.39 -19.50 6.35
CA ASP A 183 6.79 -18.41 5.44
C ASP A 183 5.84 -18.26 4.26
N ARG A 184 5.71 -17.01 3.82
CA ARG A 184 4.82 -16.60 2.74
C ARG A 184 5.60 -15.75 1.76
N GLN A 185 5.51 -16.10 0.48
CA GLN A 185 6.00 -15.27 -0.60
C GLN A 185 4.98 -14.19 -0.95
N LEU A 186 5.47 -13.01 -1.31
CA LEU A 186 4.68 -11.79 -1.49
C LEU A 186 4.90 -11.22 -2.89
N ARG A 187 3.83 -10.74 -3.53
CA ARG A 187 3.94 -10.01 -4.80
C ARG A 187 2.77 -9.06 -4.94
N LEU A 188 3.00 -7.85 -5.47
CA LEU A 188 1.89 -6.99 -5.85
C LEU A 188 1.04 -7.64 -6.95
N ASN A 189 -0.28 -7.48 -6.84
CA ASN A 189 -1.17 -7.84 -7.93
C ASN A 189 -1.34 -6.64 -8.90
N CYS A 190 -2.27 -6.76 -9.86
CA CYS A 190 -2.50 -5.69 -10.84
C CYS A 190 -3.01 -4.39 -10.19
N TRP A 191 -3.81 -4.46 -9.13
CA TRP A 191 -4.35 -3.30 -8.44
C TRP A 191 -3.30 -2.57 -7.60
N GLY A 192 -2.48 -3.32 -6.85
CA GLY A 192 -1.36 -2.74 -6.12
C GLY A 192 -0.34 -2.05 -7.03
N ARG A 193 -0.02 -2.66 -8.18
CA ARG A 193 0.84 -2.01 -9.21
C ARG A 193 0.21 -0.75 -9.77
N ARG A 194 -1.09 -0.78 -10.13
CA ARG A 194 -1.80 0.39 -10.64
C ARG A 194 -1.81 1.54 -9.64
N LEU A 195 -2.01 1.24 -8.35
CA LEU A 195 -1.91 2.23 -7.28
C LEU A 195 -0.50 2.82 -7.21
N ALA A 196 0.53 1.97 -7.18
CA ALA A 196 1.93 2.42 -7.15
C ALA A 196 2.28 3.32 -8.35
N GLU A 197 1.85 2.96 -9.56
CA GLU A 197 2.06 3.76 -10.77
C GLU A 197 1.37 5.13 -10.71
N ARG A 198 0.18 5.21 -10.11
CA ARG A 198 -0.52 6.49 -9.89
C ARG A 198 0.28 7.36 -8.91
N LEU A 199 0.70 6.78 -7.79
CA LEU A 199 1.48 7.45 -6.76
C LEU A 199 2.83 7.95 -7.30
N ALA A 200 3.52 7.15 -8.10
CA ALA A 200 4.84 7.48 -8.64
C ALA A 200 4.86 8.71 -9.57
N ARG A 201 3.70 9.17 -10.07
CA ARG A 201 3.60 10.30 -11.01
C ARG A 201 3.24 11.63 -10.35
N GLY A 202 2.91 11.65 -9.07
CA GLY A 202 2.49 12.88 -8.37
C GLY A 202 3.58 13.45 -7.47
N CYS A 203 3.22 13.94 -6.28
CA CYS A 203 4.14 14.67 -5.42
C CYS A 203 5.28 13.81 -4.82
N LEU A 204 5.16 12.48 -4.85
CA LEU A 204 6.24 11.56 -4.46
C LEU A 204 7.24 11.28 -5.58
N ALA A 205 7.08 11.84 -6.78
CA ALA A 205 7.99 11.57 -7.90
C ALA A 205 9.48 11.80 -7.55
N PRO A 206 9.88 12.84 -6.79
CA PRO A 206 11.28 13.00 -6.37
C PRO A 206 11.76 11.88 -5.45
N ASP A 207 10.99 11.53 -4.42
CA ASP A 207 11.33 10.45 -3.48
C ASP A 207 11.42 9.09 -4.20
N VAL A 208 10.51 8.86 -5.14
CA VAL A 208 10.49 7.68 -6.01
C VAL A 208 11.72 7.62 -6.92
N ALA A 209 12.18 8.75 -7.46
CA ALA A 209 13.38 8.79 -8.29
C ALA A 209 14.64 8.43 -7.49
N VAL A 210 14.76 8.94 -6.26
CA VAL A 210 15.87 8.61 -5.36
C VAL A 210 15.85 7.12 -5.01
N ALA A 211 14.73 6.60 -4.51
CA ALA A 211 14.61 5.18 -4.15
C ALA A 211 14.88 4.25 -5.35
N ARG A 212 14.45 4.65 -6.55
CA ARG A 212 14.74 3.92 -7.79
C ARG A 212 16.23 3.84 -8.07
N GLU A 213 16.96 4.94 -7.91
CA GLU A 213 18.41 4.95 -8.09
C GLU A 213 19.10 4.05 -7.07
N THR A 214 18.74 4.18 -5.79
CA THR A 214 19.30 3.35 -4.72
C THR A 214 19.07 1.86 -4.95
N ILE A 215 17.89 1.47 -5.42
CA ILE A 215 17.61 0.07 -5.80
C ILE A 215 18.48 -0.36 -7.01
N ARG A 216 18.68 0.50 -8.01
CA ARG A 216 19.54 0.19 -9.16
C ARG A 216 21.01 0.01 -8.76
N GLU A 217 21.51 0.87 -7.90
CA GLU A 217 22.87 0.76 -7.34
C GLU A 217 23.03 -0.55 -6.57
N HIS A 218 22.07 -0.87 -5.69
CA HIS A 218 22.05 -2.12 -4.92
C HIS A 218 22.02 -3.37 -5.82
N LEU A 219 21.15 -3.39 -6.82
CA LEU A 219 21.06 -4.50 -7.77
C LEU A 219 22.35 -4.66 -8.58
N SER A 220 23.02 -3.55 -8.92
CA SER A 220 24.30 -3.58 -9.63
C SER A 220 25.43 -4.10 -8.75
N GLU A 221 25.52 -3.65 -7.49
CA GLU A 221 26.51 -4.11 -6.51
C GLU A 221 26.39 -5.61 -6.23
N HIS A 222 25.15 -6.09 -6.05
CA HIS A 222 24.87 -7.49 -5.72
C HIS A 222 24.50 -8.34 -6.94
N TYR A 223 24.70 -7.85 -8.16
CA TYR A 223 24.31 -8.51 -9.40
C TYR A 223 24.79 -9.98 -9.46
N PRO A 224 26.07 -10.32 -9.15
CA PRO A 224 26.52 -11.70 -9.23
C PRO A 224 25.80 -12.65 -8.26
N ALA A 225 25.34 -12.16 -7.11
CA ALA A 225 24.60 -12.97 -6.15
C ALA A 225 23.19 -13.28 -6.67
N TYR A 226 22.49 -12.25 -7.18
CA TYR A 226 21.18 -12.43 -7.79
C TYR A 226 21.25 -13.29 -9.05
N GLU A 227 22.22 -13.08 -9.94
CA GLU A 227 22.37 -13.85 -11.18
C GLU A 227 22.56 -15.35 -10.91
N ARG A 228 23.43 -15.70 -9.93
CA ARG A 228 23.59 -17.10 -9.50
C ARG A 228 22.30 -17.69 -8.98
N HIS A 229 21.57 -16.94 -8.15
CA HIS A 229 20.29 -17.39 -7.61
C HIS A 229 19.22 -17.55 -8.71
N MET A 230 19.12 -16.61 -9.64
CA MET A 230 18.18 -16.68 -10.76
C MET A 230 18.50 -17.85 -11.69
N SER A 231 19.78 -18.12 -11.92
CA SER A 231 20.24 -19.29 -12.69
C SER A 231 19.83 -20.61 -12.02
N LEU A 232 19.95 -20.69 -10.68
CA LEU A 232 19.47 -21.83 -9.89
C LEU A 232 17.96 -22.03 -10.06
N LEU A 233 17.17 -20.95 -9.98
CA LEU A 233 15.72 -21.03 -10.16
C LEU A 233 15.31 -21.52 -11.56
N GLY A 234 16.10 -21.20 -12.59
CA GLY A 234 15.89 -21.67 -13.96
C GLY A 234 16.02 -23.19 -14.15
N HIS A 235 16.67 -23.88 -13.20
CA HIS A 235 16.89 -25.33 -13.24
C HIS A 235 16.35 -26.06 -12.01
N ILE A 236 15.46 -25.41 -11.23
CA ILE A 236 15.03 -25.89 -9.92
C ILE A 236 14.44 -27.31 -9.91
N ASP A 237 13.83 -27.74 -11.02
CA ASP A 237 13.26 -29.08 -11.14
C ASP A 237 14.32 -30.20 -11.17
N SER A 238 15.59 -29.85 -11.41
CA SER A 238 16.74 -30.77 -11.42
C SER A 238 17.59 -30.68 -10.14
N GLU A 239 17.19 -29.83 -9.21
CA GLU A 239 17.98 -29.48 -8.03
C GLU A 239 17.38 -30.10 -6.74
N PRO A 240 18.18 -30.26 -5.67
CA PRO A 240 17.67 -30.72 -4.38
C PRO A 240 16.57 -29.78 -3.85
N ALA A 241 15.48 -30.36 -3.35
CA ALA A 241 14.41 -29.56 -2.76
C ALA A 241 14.93 -28.76 -1.56
N GLY A 242 14.57 -27.48 -1.46
CA GLY A 242 15.04 -26.57 -0.40
C GLY A 242 16.21 -25.67 -0.79
N ILE A 243 17.01 -26.05 -1.79
CA ILE A 243 18.21 -25.28 -2.16
C ILE A 243 17.89 -23.86 -2.64
N ALA A 244 16.76 -23.66 -3.34
CA ALA A 244 16.31 -22.33 -3.74
C ALA A 244 15.98 -21.46 -2.54
N TRP A 245 15.34 -22.03 -1.51
CA TRP A 245 15.04 -21.30 -0.28
C TRP A 245 16.31 -20.92 0.47
N GLU A 246 17.24 -21.86 0.66
CA GLU A 246 18.54 -21.59 1.28
C GLU A 246 19.28 -20.48 0.54
N SER A 247 19.33 -20.57 -0.80
CA SER A 247 19.94 -19.55 -1.65
C SER A 247 19.24 -18.20 -1.50
N ALA A 248 17.91 -18.15 -1.52
CA ALA A 248 17.14 -16.90 -1.35
C ALA A 248 17.41 -16.22 0.00
N MET A 249 17.64 -17.00 1.07
CA MET A 249 17.94 -16.47 2.40
C MET A 249 19.36 -15.91 2.53
N THR A 250 20.26 -16.20 1.58
CA THR A 250 21.60 -15.58 1.52
C THR A 250 21.63 -14.27 0.76
N LEU A 251 20.56 -13.92 0.04
CA LEU A 251 20.47 -12.66 -0.70
C LEU A 251 20.20 -11.49 0.26
N PRO A 252 20.71 -10.28 -0.04
CA PRO A 252 20.34 -9.07 0.71
C PRO A 252 18.82 -8.84 0.70
N VAL A 253 18.17 -9.09 -0.43
CA VAL A 253 16.71 -9.13 -0.55
C VAL A 253 16.32 -10.49 -1.15
N GLY A 254 15.74 -11.37 -0.34
CA GLY A 254 15.33 -12.69 -0.81
C GLY A 254 14.20 -12.61 -1.84
N VAL A 255 14.41 -13.23 -3.01
CA VAL A 255 13.44 -13.29 -4.13
C VAL A 255 13.18 -14.74 -4.56
N LEU A 256 12.07 -14.97 -5.25
CA LEU A 256 11.65 -16.22 -5.90
C LEU A 256 10.94 -15.92 -7.23
N THR A 257 10.65 -16.95 -8.03
CA THR A 257 9.96 -16.84 -9.35
C THR A 257 8.70 -17.68 -9.46
#